data_AF-A0A358HPB6-F1
#
_entry.id   AF-A0A358HPB6-F1
#
_cell.length_a   1.000
_cell.length_b   1.000
_cell.length_c   1.000
_cell.angle_alpha   90.00
_cell.angle_beta   90.00
_cell.angle_gamma   90.00
#
_symmetry.space_group_name_H-M   'P 1'
#
loop_
_entity.id
_entity.type
_entity.pdbx_description
1 polymer ?
#
loop_
_entity_poly.entity_id
_entity_poly.type
_entity_poly.pdbx_seq_one_letter_code
_entity_poly.pdbx_strand_id
1 'polypeptide(L)' 'MSYVDQELSVEDMLADPIVQTLMRYDGISASDVRHTMEQVNLNRPDMPVGAHKKSIDGTSKHWGMPRPINGGARHKAA' A
#
# COMPACT_ATOMS: atom_id res chain seq x y z
N MET A 1 -19.77 -23.36 -15.47
CA MET A 1 -18.90 -23.20 -14.29
C MET A 1 -18.55 -21.73 -14.15
N SER A 2 -19.05 -21.04 -13.12
CA SER A 2 -18.58 -19.69 -12.77
C SER A 2 -17.35 -19.84 -11.89
N TYR A 3 -16.18 -19.48 -12.41
CA TYR A 3 -14.89 -19.58 -11.72
C TYR A 3 -14.33 -18.20 -11.40
N VAL A 4 -15.15 -17.20 -11.11
CA VAL A 4 -14.60 -15.86 -10.91
C VAL A 4 -15.55 -15.06 -10.03
N ASP A 5 -14.97 -14.28 -9.12
CA ASP A 5 -15.59 -13.25 -8.28
C ASP A 5 -16.09 -13.66 -6.88
N GLN A 6 -15.42 -14.62 -6.22
CA GLN A 6 -15.41 -14.56 -4.76
C GLN A 6 -14.24 -13.69 -4.32
N GLU A 7 -14.54 -12.56 -3.68
CA GLU A 7 -13.52 -11.71 -3.08
C GLU A 7 -12.76 -12.51 -2.02
N LEU A 8 -11.43 -12.48 -2.10
CA LEU A 8 -10.57 -13.12 -1.10
C LEU A 8 -10.67 -12.32 0.20
N SER A 9 -11.14 -12.96 1.27
CA SER A 9 -11.18 -12.31 2.58
C SER A 9 -9.76 -12.13 3.14
N VAL A 10 -9.59 -11.15 4.02
CA VAL A 10 -8.30 -10.93 4.71
C VAL A 10 -7.94 -12.15 5.55
N GLU A 11 -8.92 -12.80 6.15
CA GLU A 11 -8.76 -14.01 6.95
C GLU A 11 -8.23 -15.18 6.11
N ASP A 12 -8.78 -15.37 4.91
CA ASP A 12 -8.33 -16.42 3.99
C ASP A 12 -6.92 -16.14 3.48
N MET A 13 -6.61 -14.88 3.18
CA MET A 13 -5.25 -14.45 2.82
C MET A 13 -4.26 -14.71 3.96
N LEU A 14 -4.61 -14.40 5.21
CA LEU A 14 -3.75 -14.63 6.38
C LEU A 14 -3.58 -16.11 6.72
N ALA A 15 -4.51 -16.96 6.28
CA ALA A 15 -4.40 -18.42 6.40
C ALA A 15 -3.46 -19.05 5.34
N ASP A 16 -3.06 -18.30 4.30
CA ASP A 16 -2.19 -18.80 3.24
C ASP A 16 -0.74 -19.07 3.74
N PRO A 17 -0.19 -20.29 3.55
CA PRO A 17 1.17 -20.63 3.98
C PRO A 17 2.28 -19.74 3.38
N ILE A 18 2.10 -19.25 2.16
CA ILE A 18 3.04 -18.34 1.48
C ILE A 18 3.03 -17.00 2.21
N VAL A 19 1.83 -16.46 2.47
CA VAL A 19 1.66 -15.19 3.18
C VAL A 19 2.24 -15.27 4.59
N GLN A 20 1.95 -16.35 5.33
CA GLN A 20 2.52 -16.57 6.66
C GLN A 20 4.05 -16.65 6.66
N THR A 21 4.63 -17.26 5.62
CA THR A 21 6.09 -17.35 5.47
C THR A 21 6.72 -15.97 5.24
N LEU A 22 6.12 -15.15 4.38
CA LEU A 22 6.58 -13.78 4.13
C LEU A 22 6.43 -12.89 5.36
N MET A 23 5.27 -12.93 6.01
CA MET A 23 5.02 -12.18 7.26
C MET A 23 6.04 -12.53 8.34
N ARG A 24 6.38 -13.81 8.49
CA ARG A 24 7.42 -14.24 9.43
C ARG A 24 8.81 -13.70 9.05
N TYR A 25 9.14 -13.67 7.76
CA TYR A 25 10.41 -13.13 7.28
C TYR A 25 10.53 -11.63 7.55
N ASP A 26 9.44 -10.89 7.35
CA ASP A 26 9.39 -9.43 7.54
C ASP A 26 9.08 -9.00 8.99
N GLY A 27 8.82 -9.95 9.90
CA GLY A 27 8.47 -9.66 11.30
C GLY A 27 7.10 -8.99 11.47
N ILE A 28 6.17 -9.23 10.56
CA ILE A 28 4.82 -8.65 10.53
C ILE A 28 3.83 -9.61 11.20
N SER A 29 2.99 -9.09 12.08
CA SER A 29 1.91 -9.87 12.72
C SER A 29 0.57 -9.74 11.97
N ALA A 30 -0.32 -10.70 12.19
CA ALA A 30 -1.69 -10.62 11.64
C ALA A 30 -2.47 -9.40 12.17
N SER A 31 -2.19 -8.96 13.40
CA SER A 31 -2.74 -7.72 13.95
C SER A 31 -2.30 -6.49 13.19
N ASP A 32 -1.03 -6.43 12.77
CA ASP A 32 -0.51 -5.29 11.99
C ASP A 32 -1.24 -5.17 10.66
N VAL A 33 -1.43 -6.30 9.97
CA VAL A 33 -2.17 -6.35 8.70
C VAL A 33 -3.60 -5.86 8.88
N ARG A 34 -4.32 -6.38 9.88
CA ARG A 34 -5.72 -5.97 10.15
C ARG A 34 -5.83 -4.49 10.47
N HIS A 35 -4.93 -4.00 11.33
CA HIS A 35 -4.92 -2.60 11.72
C HIS A 35 -4.60 -1.68 10.53
N THR A 36 -3.64 -2.03 9.68
CA THR A 36 -3.36 -1.29 8.46
C THR A 36 -4.54 -1.32 7.49
N MET A 37 -5.21 -2.45 7.32
CA MET A 37 -6.41 -2.55 6.48
C MET A 37 -7.55 -1.67 6.99
N GLU A 38 -7.77 -1.63 8.30
CA GLU A 38 -8.73 -0.71 8.92
C GLU A 38 -8.38 0.76 8.63
N GLN A 39 -7.12 1.14 8.82
CA GLN A 39 -6.66 2.51 8.51
C GLN A 39 -6.81 2.86 7.02
N VAL A 40 -6.48 1.94 6.11
CA VAL A 40 -6.64 2.16 4.67
C VAL A 40 -8.11 2.34 4.31
N ASN A 41 -9.00 1.55 4.90
CA ASN A 41 -10.43 1.67 4.68
C ASN A 41 -10.99 3.02 5.20
N LEU A 42 -10.53 3.48 6.36
CA LEU A 42 -10.90 4.79 6.92
C LEU A 42 -10.38 5.97 6.07
N ASN A 43 -9.21 5.81 5.47
CA ASN A 43 -8.55 6.84 4.67
C ASN A 43 -8.92 6.76 3.19
N ARG A 44 -9.80 5.83 2.79
CA ARG A 44 -10.27 5.75 1.42
C ARG A 44 -11.24 6.91 1.19
N PRO A 45 -10.89 7.93 0.37
CA PRO A 45 -11.88 8.93 -0.01
C PRO A 45 -13.03 8.19 -0.69
N ASP A 46 -14.27 8.55 -0.37
CA ASP A 46 -15.50 7.99 -0.94
C ASP A 46 -15.47 8.09 -2.47
N MET A 47 -14.85 7.13 -3.12
CA MET A 47 -14.79 7.03 -4.56
C MET A 47 -15.96 6.14 -4.94
N PRO A 48 -16.97 6.67 -5.67
CA PRO A 48 -18.20 5.93 -5.92
C PRO A 48 -17.86 4.60 -6.59
N VAL A 49 -18.38 3.52 -6.02
CA VAL A 49 -18.31 2.14 -6.55
C VAL A 49 -18.90 2.16 -7.96
N GLY A 50 -18.06 2.32 -8.98
CA GLY A 50 -18.48 2.49 -10.36
C GLY A 50 -17.45 3.14 -11.30
N ALA A 51 -16.39 3.76 -10.80
CA ALA A 51 -15.39 4.41 -11.65
C ALA A 51 -14.29 3.46 -12.16
N HIS A 52 -14.62 2.25 -12.64
CA HIS A 52 -13.74 1.53 -13.58
C HIS A 52 -13.90 2.11 -14.99
N LYS A 53 -13.66 3.41 -15.16
CA LYS A 53 -13.49 4.00 -16.49
C LYS A 53 -12.02 3.91 -16.85
N LYS A 54 -11.74 3.04 -17.83
CA LYS A 54 -10.48 2.90 -18.55
C LYS A 54 -9.95 4.31 -18.89
N SER A 55 -8.95 4.80 -18.17
CA SER A 55 -8.23 6.02 -18.53
C SER A 55 -6.91 5.59 -19.16
N ILE A 56 -6.99 5.34 -20.47
CA ILE A 56 -5.81 5.32 -21.33
C ILE A 56 -5.45 6.79 -21.50
N ASP A 57 -4.63 7.35 -20.60
CA ASP A 57 -3.95 8.61 -20.85
C ASP A 57 -2.66 8.64 -20.04
N GLY A 58 -1.55 8.61 -20.77
CA GLY A 58 -0.21 8.47 -20.24
C GLY A 58 0.18 9.62 -19.32
N THR A 59 0.64 9.27 -18.13
CA THR A 59 1.74 10.00 -17.53
C THR A 59 2.62 9.02 -16.77
N SER A 60 3.82 8.83 -17.32
CA SER A 60 4.91 8.07 -16.72
C SER A 60 5.20 8.61 -15.33
N LYS A 61 5.01 7.80 -14.28
CA LYS A 61 5.54 8.10 -12.95
C LYS A 61 6.76 7.21 -12.72
N HIS A 62 7.91 7.77 -13.11
CA HIS A 62 9.22 7.32 -12.66
C HIS A 62 9.25 7.31 -11.12
N TRP A 63 9.47 6.13 -10.56
CA TRP A 63 9.78 5.95 -9.14
C TRP A 63 11.30 5.94 -9.00
N GLY A 64 11.91 6.96 -8.40
CA GLY A 64 13.34 6.86 -8.07
C GLY A 64 14.17 8.12 -7.88
N MET A 65 13.63 9.26 -7.44
CA MET A 65 14.50 10.33 -6.94
C MET A 65 14.05 10.85 -5.57
N PRO A 66 14.85 10.66 -4.51
CA PRO A 66 14.66 11.40 -3.27
C PRO A 66 15.03 12.88 -3.51
N ARG A 67 14.18 13.80 -3.02
CA ARG A 67 14.51 15.22 -3.01
C ARG A 67 15.57 15.49 -1.93
N PRO A 68 16.66 16.21 -2.20
CA PRO A 68 17.53 16.68 -1.13
C PRO A 68 16.84 17.86 -0.43
N ILE A 69 16.36 17.61 0.78
CA ILE A 69 16.13 18.63 1.81
C ILE A 69 17.49 18.93 2.44
N ASN A 70 18.00 20.14 2.27
CA ASN A 70 19.08 20.61 3.15
C ASN A 70 18.84 22.06 3.54
N GLY A 71 18.25 22.21 4.72
CA GLY A 71 18.24 23.45 5.48
C GLY A 71 19.48 23.51 6.37
N GLY A 72 20.25 24.57 6.23
CA GLY A 72 20.93 25.29 7.32
C GLY A 72 22.10 24.60 8.05
N ALA A 73 23.32 25.08 7.79
CA ALA A 73 24.39 25.11 8.78
C ALA A 73 25.10 26.48 8.74
N ARG A 74 25.20 27.13 9.92
CA ARG A 74 25.89 28.41 10.21
C ARG A 74 27.42 28.25 9.97
N HIS A 75 28.25 29.29 9.90
CA HIS A 75 29.12 29.82 10.98
C HIS A 75 30.17 30.79 10.34
N LYS A 76 30.64 31.79 11.11
CA LYS A 76 31.56 32.89 10.72
C LYS A 76 33.05 32.49 10.56
N ALA A 77 33.80 33.28 9.77
CA ALA A 77 35.24 33.70 9.85
C ALA A 77 35.81 33.82 8.41
N ALA A 78 36.70 34.73 8.02
CA ALA A 78 37.55 35.72 8.69
C ALA A 78 37.67 36.98 7.82
#